data_AF-A0A8D8RX46-F1
#
_entry.id   AF-A0A8D8RX46-F1
#
_cell.length_a   1.000
_cell.length_b   1.000
_cell.length_c   1.000
_cell.angle_alpha   90.00
_cell.angle_beta   90.00
_cell.angle_gamma   90.00
#
_symmetry.space_group_name_H-M   'P 1'
#
loop_
_entity.id
_entity.type
_entity.pdbx_description
1 polymer ?
#
loop_
_entity_poly.entity_id
_entity_poly.type
_entity_poly.pdbx_seq_one_letter_code
_entity_poly.pdbx_strand_id
1 'polypeptide(L)'
;MNLIQSIIHPITIMIWWILHGKVCSAARDDMIQILRDLNEILGTEKKFLLGVWLNSAKSAASNVLESHIMEQNARNQITLWGPTGEIVDYANKQWSGVVSSYFLPRWTLFLDYLNTSLATNTSFDQNKYNTDVLNNVEKPFTYSLETYPDTPSGDSYQIAKKLYQYWIPKVSASQNLSPFATLS
;
A
#
# COMPACT_ATOMS: atom_id res chain seq x y z
N MET A 1 -4.36 -3.09 26.64
CA MET A 1 -5.01 -3.26 25.32
C MET A 1 -3.89 -3.41 24.30
N ASN A 2 -3.59 -4.65 23.90
CA ASN A 2 -2.33 -4.99 23.24
C ASN A 2 -2.35 -4.54 21.77
N LEU A 3 -1.28 -3.89 21.32
CA LEU A 3 -1.02 -3.44 19.93
C LEU A 3 -1.23 -4.52 18.85
N ILE A 4 -1.25 -5.79 19.24
CA ILE A 4 -1.55 -6.93 18.36
C ILE A 4 -3.05 -6.98 17.99
N GLN A 5 -3.96 -6.55 18.87
CA GLN A 5 -5.40 -6.53 18.57
C GLN A 5 -5.79 -5.39 17.60
N SER A 6 -5.06 -4.28 17.56
CA SER A 6 -5.39 -3.15 16.66
C SER A 6 -5.01 -3.39 15.20
N ILE A 7 -4.06 -4.29 14.93
CA ILE A 7 -3.62 -4.63 13.57
C ILE A 7 -4.41 -5.82 13.00
N ILE A 8 -4.88 -6.73 13.86
CA ILE A 8 -5.67 -7.90 13.43
C ILE A 8 -7.13 -7.53 13.11
N HIS A 9 -7.68 -6.49 13.74
CA HIS A 9 -9.08 -6.07 13.56
C HIS A 9 -9.51 -5.73 12.10
N PRO A 10 -8.73 -4.97 11.30
CA PRO A 10 -9.12 -4.72 9.90
C PRO A 10 -9.06 -5.96 9.02
N ILE A 11 -8.15 -6.91 9.30
CA ILE A 11 -8.02 -8.16 8.52
C ILE A 11 -9.17 -9.12 8.82
N THR A 12 -9.62 -9.23 10.07
CA THR A 12 -10.77 -10.08 10.43
C THR A 12 -12.09 -9.50 9.91
N ILE A 13 -12.24 -8.17 9.88
CA ILE A 13 -13.36 -7.50 9.21
C ILE A 13 -13.33 -7.83 7.72
N MET A 14 -12.20 -7.68 7.04
CA MET A 14 -12.08 -8.01 5.61
C MET A 14 -12.44 -9.48 5.32
N ILE A 15 -11.97 -10.44 6.12
CA ILE A 15 -12.32 -11.87 6.00
C ILE A 15 -13.81 -12.11 6.22
N TRP A 16 -14.43 -11.46 7.19
CA TRP A 16 -15.87 -11.58 7.43
C TRP A 16 -16.70 -11.02 6.26
N TRP A 17 -16.29 -9.90 5.66
CA TRP A 17 -16.95 -9.31 4.48
C TRP A 17 -16.79 -10.19 3.23
N ILE A 18 -15.62 -10.84 3.08
CA ILE A 18 -15.36 -11.84 2.03
C ILE A 18 -16.27 -13.06 2.19
N LEU A 19 -16.43 -13.60 3.40
CA LEU A 19 -17.24 -14.79 3.66
C LEU A 19 -18.75 -14.58 3.50
N HIS A 20 -19.25 -13.34 3.61
CA HIS A 20 -20.68 -13.02 3.48
C HIS A 20 -21.05 -12.47 2.09
N GLY A 21 -20.21 -12.67 1.07
CA GLY A 21 -20.52 -12.30 -0.33
C GLY A 21 -20.66 -10.79 -0.56
N LYS A 22 -20.19 -9.98 0.40
CA LYS A 22 -20.21 -8.52 0.36
C LYS A 22 -18.77 -8.02 0.41
N VAL A 23 -17.97 -8.35 -0.61
CA VAL A 23 -16.99 -7.34 -1.04
C VAL A 23 -17.81 -6.23 -1.68
N CYS A 24 -18.47 -5.43 -0.83
CA CYS A 24 -19.17 -4.25 -1.30
C CYS A 24 -18.11 -3.35 -1.92
N SER A 25 -18.40 -2.80 -3.09
CA SER A 25 -17.63 -1.71 -3.71
C SER A 25 -17.14 -0.69 -2.67
N ALA A 26 -17.98 -0.38 -1.67
CA ALA A 26 -17.63 0.46 -0.52
C ALA A 26 -16.36 0.03 0.25
N ALA A 27 -16.17 -1.27 0.55
CA ALA A 27 -14.98 -1.74 1.26
C ALA A 27 -13.73 -1.67 0.38
N ARG A 28 -13.87 -1.92 -0.93
CA ARG A 28 -12.80 -1.71 -1.91
C ARG A 28 -12.42 -0.24 -1.98
N ASP A 29 -13.42 0.64 -2.12
CA ASP A 29 -13.21 2.08 -2.24
C ASP A 29 -12.58 2.65 -0.97
N ASP A 30 -12.99 2.19 0.21
CA ASP A 30 -12.38 2.56 1.48
C ASP A 30 -10.92 2.07 1.58
N MET A 31 -10.60 0.85 1.14
CA MET A 31 -9.23 0.35 1.12
C MET A 31 -8.32 1.13 0.16
N ILE A 32 -8.87 1.56 -0.98
CA ILE A 32 -8.14 2.42 -1.92
C ILE A 32 -7.97 3.83 -1.36
N GLN A 33 -9.01 4.37 -0.73
CA GLN A 33 -8.97 5.71 -0.15
C GLN A 33 -7.98 5.80 1.01
N ILE A 34 -7.91 4.80 1.90
CA ILE A 34 -6.98 4.82 3.03
C ILE A 34 -5.52 4.82 2.55
N LEU A 35 -5.19 4.16 1.44
CA LEU A 35 -3.84 4.19 0.86
C LEU A 35 -3.52 5.56 0.24
N ARG A 36 -4.50 6.22 -0.38
CA ARG A 36 -4.33 7.60 -0.89
C ARG A 36 -4.12 8.58 0.26
N ASP A 37 -4.91 8.47 1.31
CA ASP A 37 -4.81 9.30 2.51
C ASP A 37 -3.48 9.06 3.26
N LEU A 38 -3.04 7.80 3.34
CA LEU A 38 -1.72 7.45 3.88
C LEU A 38 -0.59 8.09 3.05
N ASN A 39 -0.69 8.07 1.72
CA ASN A 39 0.28 8.72 0.86
C ASN A 39 0.29 10.26 1.04
N GLU A 40 -0.88 10.88 1.23
CA GLU A 40 -1.04 12.32 1.50
C GLU A 40 -0.30 12.71 2.79
N ILE A 41 -0.60 12.04 3.91
CA ILE A 41 0.02 12.40 5.20
C ILE A 41 1.53 12.12 5.23
N LEU A 42 2.00 11.03 4.61
CA LEU A 42 3.44 10.75 4.48
C LEU A 42 4.16 11.81 3.64
N GLY A 43 3.47 12.44 2.70
CA GLY A 43 3.99 13.52 1.86
C GLY A 43 4.37 14.80 2.63
N THR A 44 3.97 14.91 3.90
CA THR A 44 4.16 16.12 4.72
C THR A 44 5.49 16.16 5.47
N GLU A 45 6.26 15.06 5.48
CA GLU A 45 7.52 14.98 6.22
C GLU A 45 8.62 14.36 5.35
N LYS A 46 9.76 15.06 5.27
CA LYS A 46 10.90 14.72 4.40
C LYS A 46 11.40 13.29 4.63
N LYS A 47 11.39 12.80 5.87
CA LYS A 47 11.84 11.44 6.24
C LYS A 47 10.99 10.32 5.64
N PHE A 48 9.78 10.63 5.17
CA PHE A 48 8.85 9.68 4.58
C PHE A 48 8.72 9.82 3.06
N LEU A 49 9.62 10.54 2.40
CA LEU A 49 9.55 10.75 0.95
C LEU A 49 10.46 9.76 0.21
N LEU A 50 9.90 9.00 -0.75
CA LEU A 50 10.68 8.16 -1.65
C LEU A 50 11.69 8.97 -2.46
N GLY A 51 11.35 10.19 -2.88
CA GLY A 51 12.24 11.05 -3.65
C GLY A 51 13.56 11.34 -2.95
N VAL A 52 13.55 11.50 -1.62
CA VAL A 52 14.77 11.72 -0.82
C VAL A 52 15.70 10.50 -0.92
N TRP A 53 15.16 9.30 -0.80
CA TRP A 53 15.92 8.05 -0.90
C TRP A 53 16.52 7.86 -2.29
N LEU A 54 15.70 8.01 -3.34
CA LEU A 54 16.14 7.81 -4.72
C LEU A 54 17.14 8.87 -5.17
N ASN A 55 16.94 10.13 -4.78
CA ASN A 55 17.89 11.21 -5.10
C ASN A 55 19.21 11.02 -4.35
N SER A 56 19.19 10.51 -3.11
CA SER A 56 20.42 10.12 -2.40
C SER A 56 21.16 9.01 -3.12
N ALA A 57 20.47 7.96 -3.59
CA ALA A 57 21.10 6.87 -4.33
C ALA A 57 21.74 7.36 -5.64
N LYS A 58 21.01 8.19 -6.41
CA LYS A 58 21.53 8.81 -7.64
C LYS A 58 22.75 9.69 -7.40
N SER A 59 22.79 10.44 -6.28
CA SER A 59 23.91 11.32 -5.95
C SER A 59 25.22 10.60 -5.67
N ALA A 60 25.18 9.29 -5.37
CA ALA A 60 26.37 8.46 -5.17
C ALA A 60 27.00 7.99 -6.49
N ALA A 61 26.35 8.21 -7.63
CA ALA A 61 26.82 7.77 -8.93
C ALA A 61 27.78 8.79 -9.59
N SER A 62 28.71 8.29 -10.39
CA SER A 62 29.73 9.07 -11.11
C SER A 62 29.29 9.44 -12.53
N ASN A 63 28.26 8.79 -13.06
CA ASN A 63 27.72 9.04 -14.41
C ASN A 63 26.24 8.63 -14.51
N VAL A 64 25.60 8.95 -15.64
CA VAL A 64 24.16 8.71 -15.87
C VAL A 64 23.79 7.22 -15.83
N LEU A 65 24.63 6.36 -16.41
CA LEU A 65 24.36 4.91 -16.42
C LEU A 65 24.40 4.35 -15.00
N GLU A 66 25.42 4.73 -14.22
CA GLU A 66 25.55 4.35 -12.82
C GLU A 66 24.40 4.92 -11.98
N SER A 67 23.95 6.14 -12.26
CA SER A 67 22.80 6.75 -11.58
C SER A 67 21.52 5.92 -11.74
N HIS A 68 21.26 5.40 -12.95
CA HIS A 68 20.11 4.53 -13.18
C HIS A 68 20.25 3.20 -12.42
N ILE A 69 21.44 2.61 -12.40
CA ILE A 69 21.71 1.36 -11.67
C ILE A 69 21.52 1.57 -10.16
N MET A 70 22.02 2.67 -9.60
CA MET A 70 21.86 2.99 -8.18
C MET A 70 20.39 3.23 -7.82
N GLU A 71 19.63 3.92 -8.67
CA GLU A 71 18.19 4.09 -8.47
C GLU A 71 17.43 2.75 -8.51
N GLN A 72 17.73 1.89 -9.48
CA GLN A 72 17.14 0.55 -9.57
C GLN A 72 17.45 -0.29 -8.32
N ASN A 73 18.71 -0.29 -7.86
CA ASN A 73 19.10 -0.97 -6.63
C ASN A 73 18.36 -0.42 -5.40
N ALA A 74 18.21 0.90 -5.31
CA ALA A 74 17.51 1.57 -4.24
C ALA A 74 16.01 1.22 -4.19
N ARG A 75 15.36 1.08 -5.36
CA ARG A 75 13.98 0.61 -5.48
C ARG A 75 13.87 -0.87 -5.10
N ASN A 76 14.73 -1.71 -5.67
CA ASN A 76 14.73 -3.15 -5.43
C ASN A 76 14.92 -3.50 -3.95
N GLN A 77 15.83 -2.80 -3.26
CA GLN A 77 16.12 -3.04 -1.84
C GLN A 77 14.90 -2.84 -0.94
N ILE A 78 13.98 -1.93 -1.27
CA ILE A 78 12.79 -1.66 -0.45
C ILE A 78 11.54 -2.43 -0.92
N THR A 79 11.64 -3.24 -1.98
CA THR A 79 10.54 -4.02 -2.55
C THR A 79 10.89 -5.50 -2.73
N LEU A 80 11.39 -5.89 -3.91
CA LEU A 80 11.62 -7.29 -4.30
C LEU A 80 12.80 -7.94 -3.57
N TRP A 81 13.77 -7.15 -3.13
CA TRP A 81 15.01 -7.58 -2.48
C TRP A 81 15.93 -8.45 -3.35
N GLY A 82 15.55 -8.74 -4.59
CA GLY A 82 16.35 -9.42 -5.60
C GLY A 82 15.63 -9.49 -6.95
N PRO A 83 16.27 -10.07 -7.98
CA PRO A 83 15.80 -9.99 -9.37
C PRO A 83 14.40 -10.57 -9.62
N THR A 84 13.98 -11.53 -8.80
CA THR A 84 12.71 -12.25 -8.98
C THR A 84 11.78 -12.20 -7.77
N GLY A 85 12.13 -11.42 -6.74
CA GLY A 85 11.32 -11.33 -5.53
C GLY A 85 11.68 -12.39 -4.49
N GLU A 86 12.96 -12.53 -4.20
CA GLU A 86 13.50 -13.57 -3.31
C GLU A 86 13.05 -13.35 -1.86
N ILE A 87 12.91 -12.09 -1.42
CA ILE A 87 12.41 -11.74 -0.08
C ILE A 87 11.50 -10.50 -0.16
N VAL A 88 10.43 -10.63 -0.96
CA VAL A 88 9.46 -9.54 -1.22
C VAL A 88 9.01 -8.87 0.08
N ASP A 89 9.01 -7.53 0.06
CA ASP A 89 8.56 -6.65 1.13
C ASP A 89 9.40 -6.68 2.43
N TYR A 90 10.54 -7.39 2.48
CA TYR A 90 11.35 -7.50 3.71
C TYR A 90 11.76 -6.15 4.29
N ALA A 91 12.28 -5.25 3.44
CA ALA A 91 12.69 -3.91 3.83
C ALA A 91 11.70 -2.85 3.34
N ASN A 92 10.40 -3.18 3.33
CA ASN A 92 9.35 -2.22 2.99
C ASN A 92 9.43 -0.92 3.82
N LYS A 93 8.87 0.14 3.27
CA LYS A 93 8.80 1.46 3.88
C LYS A 93 7.41 2.05 3.68
N GLN A 94 6.88 2.67 4.73
CA GLN A 94 5.71 3.52 4.64
C GLN A 94 6.14 4.90 4.17
N TRP A 95 6.45 5.01 2.88
CA TRP A 95 6.88 6.27 2.26
C TRP A 95 5.88 6.74 1.22
N SER A 96 5.69 8.05 1.15
CA SER A 96 5.00 8.70 0.04
C SER A 96 5.75 8.40 -1.26
N GLY A 97 5.03 8.07 -2.33
CA GLY A 97 5.58 7.49 -3.56
C GLY A 97 5.59 5.97 -3.55
N VAL A 98 6.09 5.31 -2.48
CA VAL A 98 6.00 3.83 -2.36
C VAL A 98 4.55 3.42 -2.18
N VAL A 99 3.81 4.10 -1.31
CA VAL A 99 2.39 3.81 -1.09
C VAL A 99 1.58 4.01 -2.37
N SER A 100 1.77 5.13 -3.08
CA SER A 100 1.01 5.44 -4.30
C SER A 100 1.39 4.58 -5.51
N SER A 101 2.67 4.25 -5.69
CA SER A 101 3.17 3.66 -6.93
C SER A 101 3.56 2.18 -6.80
N TYR A 102 3.61 1.64 -5.58
CA TYR A 102 3.87 0.21 -5.34
C TYR A 102 2.72 -0.47 -4.60
N PHE A 103 2.32 0.01 -3.42
CA PHE A 103 1.29 -0.69 -2.63
C PHE A 103 -0.13 -0.49 -3.18
N LEU A 104 -0.48 0.73 -3.58
CA LEU A 104 -1.81 1.04 -4.10
C LEU A 104 -2.17 0.22 -5.36
N PRO A 105 -1.30 0.08 -6.38
CA PRO A 105 -1.60 -0.76 -7.53
C PRO A 105 -1.68 -2.26 -7.18
N ARG A 106 -0.85 -2.76 -6.24
CA ARG A 106 -0.92 -4.16 -5.76
C ARG A 106 -2.28 -4.44 -5.11
N TRP A 107 -2.72 -3.58 -4.19
CA TRP A 107 -4.03 -3.70 -3.55
C TRP A 107 -5.19 -3.57 -4.53
N THR A 108 -5.08 -2.67 -5.50
CA THR A 108 -6.10 -2.52 -6.56
C THR A 108 -6.23 -3.82 -7.36
N LEU A 109 -5.11 -4.37 -7.83
CA LEU A 109 -5.08 -5.61 -8.60
C LEU A 109 -5.64 -6.80 -7.78
N PHE A 110 -5.25 -6.91 -6.51
CA PHE A 110 -5.75 -7.95 -5.62
C PHE A 110 -7.27 -7.89 -5.44
N LEU A 111 -7.81 -6.69 -5.18
CA LEU A 111 -9.24 -6.48 -4.99
C LEU A 111 -10.04 -6.75 -6.28
N ASP A 112 -9.47 -6.43 -7.44
CA ASP A 112 -10.10 -6.72 -8.74
C ASP A 112 -10.15 -8.23 -9.03
N TYR A 113 -9.09 -8.97 -8.68
CA TYR A 113 -9.07 -10.43 -8.74
C TYR A 113 -10.11 -11.05 -7.80
N LEU A 114 -10.15 -10.60 -6.54
CA LEU A 114 -11.15 -11.07 -5.58
C LEU A 114 -12.58 -10.81 -6.06
N ASN A 115 -12.85 -9.61 -6.55
CA ASN A 115 -14.16 -9.25 -7.06
C ASN A 115 -14.57 -10.11 -8.26
N THR A 116 -13.63 -10.40 -9.16
CA THR A 116 -13.87 -11.29 -10.30
C THR A 116 -14.22 -12.70 -9.82
N SER A 117 -13.40 -13.30 -8.94
CA SER A 117 -13.65 -14.64 -8.38
C SER A 117 -15.03 -14.74 -7.69
N LEU A 118 -15.43 -13.70 -6.95
CA LEU A 118 -16.74 -13.65 -6.30
C LEU A 118 -17.88 -13.52 -7.32
N ALA A 119 -17.74 -12.65 -8.32
CA ALA A 119 -18.76 -12.43 -9.35
C ALA A 119 -18.97 -13.65 -10.25
N THR A 120 -17.90 -14.40 -10.54
CA THR A 120 -17.94 -15.62 -11.38
C THR A 120 -18.13 -16.90 -10.56
N ASN A 121 -18.19 -16.81 -9.23
CA ASN A 121 -18.25 -17.96 -8.31
C ASN A 121 -17.13 -18.99 -8.58
N THR A 122 -15.92 -18.50 -8.81
CA THR A 122 -14.72 -19.33 -9.04
C THR A 122 -13.72 -19.12 -7.91
N SER A 123 -12.79 -20.07 -7.72
CA SER A 123 -11.70 -19.89 -6.75
C SER A 123 -10.77 -18.74 -7.16
N PHE A 124 -10.10 -18.14 -6.17
CA PHE A 124 -9.03 -17.17 -6.41
C PHE A 124 -7.78 -17.90 -6.94
N ASP A 125 -7.34 -17.55 -8.16
CA ASP A 125 -6.12 -18.10 -8.75
C ASP A 125 -4.89 -17.34 -8.24
N GLN A 126 -4.30 -17.87 -7.16
CA GLN A 126 -3.12 -17.29 -6.52
C GLN A 126 -1.91 -17.25 -7.46
N ASN A 127 -1.71 -18.26 -8.31
CA ASN A 127 -0.53 -18.35 -9.17
C ASN A 127 -0.61 -17.31 -10.28
N LYS A 128 -1.80 -17.14 -10.87
CA LYS A 128 -2.04 -16.09 -11.86
C LYS A 128 -1.89 -14.70 -11.23
N TYR A 129 -2.48 -14.47 -10.05
CA TYR A 129 -2.30 -13.20 -9.34
C TYR A 129 -0.82 -12.90 -9.05
N ASN A 130 -0.06 -13.89 -8.53
CA ASN A 130 1.37 -13.72 -8.24
C ASN A 130 2.17 -13.36 -9.50
N THR A 131 1.84 -13.96 -10.64
CA THR A 131 2.47 -13.65 -11.92
C THR A 131 2.13 -12.23 -12.39
N ASP A 132 0.85 -11.85 -12.31
CA ASP A 132 0.37 -10.56 -12.78
C ASP A 132 0.85 -9.41 -11.87
N VAL A 133 0.87 -9.58 -10.54
CA VAL A 133 1.36 -8.54 -9.62
C VAL A 133 2.86 -8.29 -9.81
N LEU A 134 3.65 -9.36 -10.00
CA LEU A 134 5.09 -9.24 -10.27
C LEU A 134 5.36 -8.48 -11.57
N ASN A 135 4.63 -8.83 -12.64
CA ASN A 135 4.90 -8.27 -13.98
C ASN A 135 4.25 -6.90 -14.22
N ASN A 136 3.08 -6.65 -13.63
CA ASN A 136 2.32 -5.42 -13.90
C ASN A 136 2.60 -4.32 -12.87
N VAL A 137 3.14 -4.66 -11.70
CA VAL A 137 3.40 -3.69 -10.62
C VAL A 137 4.83 -3.75 -10.12
N GLU A 138 5.28 -4.90 -9.62
CA GLU A 138 6.50 -4.94 -8.81
C GLU A 138 7.79 -4.74 -9.63
N LYS A 139 7.89 -5.38 -10.80
CA LYS A 139 8.98 -5.13 -11.76
C LYS A 139 8.90 -3.73 -12.37
N PRO A 140 7.76 -3.27 -12.92
CA PRO A 140 7.65 -1.91 -13.43
C PRO A 140 8.07 -0.83 -12.42
N PHE A 141 7.67 -0.96 -11.16
CA PHE A 141 8.12 -0.03 -10.11
C PHE A 141 9.65 -0.03 -9.95
N THR A 142 10.27 -1.22 -9.94
CA THR A 142 11.73 -1.39 -9.74
C THR A 142 12.55 -0.81 -10.90
N TYR A 143 12.08 -0.99 -12.14
CA TYR A 143 12.79 -0.53 -13.34
C TYR A 143 12.34 0.84 -13.86
N SER A 144 11.37 1.48 -13.21
CA SER A 144 10.87 2.81 -13.58
C SER A 144 11.91 3.90 -13.38
N LEU A 145 11.83 4.94 -14.21
CA LEU A 145 12.56 6.21 -14.08
C LEU A 145 11.65 7.36 -13.59
N GLU A 146 10.47 7.03 -13.05
CA GLU A 146 9.53 8.00 -12.49
C GLU A 146 10.18 8.76 -11.32
N THR A 147 10.16 10.09 -11.36
CA THR A 147 10.68 10.95 -10.29
C THR A 147 9.63 11.19 -9.23
N TYR A 148 10.05 11.24 -7.96
CA TYR A 148 9.18 11.55 -6.83
C TYR A 148 9.63 12.84 -6.13
N PRO A 149 8.70 13.60 -5.51
CA PRO A 149 9.05 14.76 -4.69
C PRO A 149 10.02 14.40 -3.56
N ASP A 150 11.01 15.26 -3.33
CA ASP A 150 11.99 15.16 -2.24
C ASP A 150 11.89 16.30 -1.21
N THR A 151 10.88 17.15 -1.39
CA THR A 151 10.48 18.22 -0.48
C THR A 151 9.06 17.95 0.02
N PRO A 152 8.81 18.13 1.33
CA PRO A 152 7.49 17.89 1.90
C PRO A 152 6.49 18.94 1.43
N SER A 153 5.22 18.53 1.36
CA SER A 153 4.10 19.42 1.00
C SER A 153 2.92 19.20 1.93
N GLY A 154 2.25 20.29 2.30
CA GLY A 154 1.12 20.28 3.22
C GLY A 154 1.51 20.42 4.70
N ASP A 155 0.50 20.61 5.55
CA ASP A 155 0.65 20.70 7.01
C ASP A 155 0.22 19.36 7.63
N SER A 156 1.16 18.68 8.30
CA SER A 156 0.94 17.36 8.89
C SER A 156 -0.21 17.35 9.90
N TYR A 157 -0.36 18.42 10.70
CA TYR A 157 -1.40 18.50 11.71
C TYR A 157 -2.78 18.69 11.08
N GLN A 158 -2.90 19.59 10.10
CA GLN A 158 -4.17 19.83 9.40
C GLN A 158 -4.62 18.59 8.63
N ILE A 159 -3.70 17.92 7.94
CA ILE A 159 -3.99 16.68 7.22
C ILE A 159 -4.39 15.57 8.21
N ALA A 160 -3.62 15.35 9.28
CA ALA A 160 -3.96 14.34 10.29
C ALA A 160 -5.35 14.59 10.90
N LYS A 161 -5.68 15.85 11.22
CA LYS A 161 -6.99 16.24 11.76
C LYS A 161 -8.12 15.96 10.76
N LYS A 162 -7.94 16.33 9.49
CA LYS A 162 -8.89 16.04 8.39
C LYS A 162 -9.13 14.54 8.25
N LEU A 163 -8.06 13.75 8.19
CA LEU A 163 -8.15 12.29 8.05
C LEU A 163 -8.83 11.65 9.26
N TYR A 164 -8.48 12.07 10.47
CA TYR A 164 -9.14 11.59 11.69
C TYR A 164 -10.65 11.83 11.66
N GLN A 165 -11.06 13.06 11.30
CA GLN A 165 -12.48 13.42 11.20
C GLN A 165 -13.23 12.62 10.12
N TYR A 166 -12.55 12.28 9.02
CA TYR A 166 -13.14 11.47 7.94
C TYR A 166 -13.29 9.99 8.31
N TRP A 167 -12.27 9.40 8.94
CA TRP A 167 -12.24 7.95 9.23
C TRP A 167 -12.93 7.56 10.54
N ILE A 168 -13.00 8.43 11.54
CA ILE A 168 -13.57 8.08 12.85
C ILE A 168 -15.03 7.59 12.79
N PRO A 169 -15.95 8.15 11.97
CA PRO A 169 -17.31 7.66 11.90
C PRO A 169 -17.41 6.29 11.24
N LYS A 170 -16.56 6.02 10.24
CA LYS A 170 -16.49 4.72 9.53
C LYS A 170 -15.99 3.60 10.45
N VAL A 171 -14.97 3.88 11.27
CA VAL A 171 -14.46 2.95 12.28
C VAL A 171 -15.50 2.68 13.37
N SER A 172 -16.19 3.72 13.83
CA SER A 172 -17.23 3.56 14.86
C SER A 172 -18.42 2.72 14.35
N ALA A 173 -18.83 2.94 13.09
CA ALA A 173 -19.87 2.16 12.45
C ALA A 173 -19.49 0.68 12.26
N SER A 174 -18.24 0.39 11.91
CA SER A 174 -17.78 -1.00 11.72
C SER A 174 -17.68 -1.78 13.03
N GLN A 175 -17.26 -1.12 14.13
CA GLN A 175 -17.23 -1.73 15.46
C GLN A 175 -18.62 -2.16 15.92
N ASN A 176 -19.66 -1.36 15.63
CA ASN A 176 -21.05 -1.67 15.97
C ASN A 176 -21.65 -2.81 15.13
N LEU A 177 -21.04 -3.14 13.98
CA LEU A 177 -21.46 -4.24 13.10
C LEU A 177 -20.72 -5.56 13.39
N SER A 178 -19.72 -5.53 14.29
CA SER A 178 -18.97 -6.72 14.67
C SER A 178 -19.86 -7.68 15.48
N PRO A 179 -19.94 -8.98 15.14
CA PRO A 179 -20.65 -9.98 15.95
C PRO A 179 -20.01 -10.18 17.34
N PHE A 180 -18.88 -9.54 17.62
CA PHE A 180 -18.20 -9.54 18.93
C PHE A 180 -18.51 -8.30 19.77
N ALA A 181 -19.32 -7.35 19.29
CA ALA A 181 -19.67 -6.13 20.02
C ALA A 181 -20.60 -6.36 21.23
N THR A 182 -21.16 -7.56 21.39
CA THR A 182 -22.08 -7.93 22.48
C THR A 182 -21.44 -8.80 23.57
N LEU A 183 -20.12 -9.03 23.53
CA LEU A 183 -19.40 -9.83 24.54
C LEU A 183 -18.64 -8.95 25.55
N SER A 184 -19.28 -7.88 26.05
CA SER A 184 -18.80 -7.10 27.20
C SER A 184 -19.85 -7.04 28.30
#